data_AF-A0A662IKT3-F1
#
_entry.id   AF-A0A662IKT3-F1
#
_cell.length_a   1.000
_cell.length_b   1.000
_cell.length_c   1.000
_cell.angle_alpha   90.00
_cell.angle_beta   90.00
_cell.angle_gamma   90.00
#
_symmetry.space_group_name_H-M   'P 1'
#
loop_
_entity.id
_entity.type
_entity.pdbx_description
1 polymer ?
#
loop_
_entity_poly.entity_id
_entity_poly.type
_entity_poly.pdbx_seq_one_letter_code
_entity_poly.pdbx_strand_id
1 'polypeptide(L)'
;MSYIRILYDGNILRTYYFEIRNFKEDLALFTKFLEEAHKHEEEVISVIPCFGQALTGTFGLVGLAAITRIKEKKTTWLQQFMVTEKKPPAASLEEMRRRLIDYYLKVYGPLGKELLEREIIKIVEEQAVTVDEAIRRLYYRLIEV
;
A
#
# COMPACT_ATOMS: atom_id res chain seq x y z
N MET A 1 -3.35 5.22 -5.05
CA MET A 1 -2.29 6.16 -4.65
C MET A 1 -1.40 5.42 -3.68
N SER A 2 -0.17 5.10 -4.09
CA SER A 2 0.82 4.48 -3.22
C SER A 2 1.67 5.58 -2.58
N TYR A 3 2.08 5.39 -1.32
CA TYR A 3 3.01 6.32 -0.68
C TYR A 3 4.09 5.58 0.09
N ILE A 4 5.27 6.21 0.19
CA ILE A 4 6.40 5.74 1.00
C ILE A 4 6.55 6.68 2.19
N ARG A 5 6.70 6.13 3.39
CA ARG A 5 7.08 6.87 4.60
C ARG A 5 8.58 6.76 4.80
N ILE A 6 9.24 7.90 4.89
CA ILE A 6 10.68 7.99 5.16
C ILE A 6 10.85 8.82 6.43
N LEU A 7 11.52 8.24 7.44
CA LEU A 7 11.99 9.02 8.58
C LEU A 7 13.33 9.65 8.17
N TYR A 8 13.37 10.98 8.11
CA TYR A 8 14.59 11.71 7.74
C TYR A 8 14.76 12.91 8.67
N ASP A 9 15.90 12.96 9.36
CA ASP A 9 16.27 14.05 10.27
C ASP A 9 15.18 14.40 11.31
N GLY A 10 14.69 13.38 12.01
CA GLY A 10 13.62 13.53 13.03
C GLY A 10 12.22 13.88 12.49
N ASN A 11 12.08 14.08 11.18
CA ASN A 11 10.83 14.40 10.50
C ASN A 11 10.27 13.17 9.79
N ILE A 12 8.94 13.04 9.80
CA ILE A 12 8.24 12.05 8.97
C ILE A 12 7.97 12.71 7.62
N LEU A 13 8.58 12.16 6.58
CA LEU A 13 8.33 12.51 5.19
C LEU A 13 7.38 11.48 4.58
N ARG A 14 6.42 11.96 3.78
CA ARG A 14 5.56 11.10 2.96
C ARG A 14 5.67 11.50 1.51
N THR A 15 5.90 10.51 0.66
CA THR A 15 5.94 10.70 -0.79
C THR A 15 4.70 10.06 -1.38
N TYR A 16 3.81 10.86 -1.97
CA TYR A 16 2.59 10.39 -2.63
C TYR A 16 2.79 10.39 -4.14
N TYR A 17 2.52 9.25 -4.80
CA TYR A 17 2.61 9.13 -6.26
C TYR A 17 1.23 9.25 -6.91
N PHE A 18 1.12 10.20 -7.84
CA PHE A 18 -0.04 10.43 -8.69
C PHE A 18 0.29 10.07 -10.12
N GLU A 19 -0.47 9.15 -10.68
CA GLU A 19 -0.39 8.81 -12.09
C GLU A 19 -1.31 9.73 -12.88
N ILE A 20 -0.80 10.43 -13.91
CA ILE A 20 -1.62 11.26 -14.78
C ILE A 20 -1.99 10.46 -16.03
N ARG A 21 -3.26 10.10 -16.14
CA ARG A 21 -3.86 9.42 -17.30
C ARG A 21 -4.80 10.36 -18.07
N ASN A 22 -5.55 11.18 -17.36
CA ASN A 22 -6.35 12.28 -17.88
C ASN A 22 -5.90 13.58 -17.22
N PHE A 23 -5.17 14.40 -17.98
CA PHE A 23 -4.53 15.61 -17.48
C PHE A 23 -5.47 16.54 -16.71
N LYS A 24 -6.71 16.72 -17.19
CA LYS A 24 -7.65 17.67 -16.56
C LYS A 24 -8.23 17.13 -15.25
N GLU A 25 -8.61 15.86 -15.23
CA GLU A 25 -9.23 15.23 -14.06
C GLU A 25 -8.20 14.94 -12.97
N ASP A 26 -7.03 14.42 -13.36
CA ASP A 26 -6.00 14.01 -12.42
C ASP A 26 -5.30 15.21 -11.78
N LEU A 27 -5.13 16.32 -12.51
CA LEU A 27 -4.65 17.56 -11.91
C LEU A 27 -5.68 18.15 -10.93
N ALA A 28 -6.97 18.08 -11.23
CA ALA A 28 -7.98 18.55 -10.29
C ALA A 28 -7.99 17.70 -9.00
N LEU A 29 -7.78 16.39 -9.12
CA LEU A 29 -7.60 15.49 -7.97
C LEU A 29 -6.33 15.81 -7.20
N PHE A 30 -5.22 16.07 -7.90
CA PHE A 30 -3.95 16.44 -7.28
C PHE A 30 -4.05 17.77 -6.51
N THR A 31 -4.68 18.79 -7.09
CA THR A 31 -4.92 20.08 -6.40
C THR A 31 -5.73 19.89 -5.14
N LYS A 32 -6.81 19.11 -5.19
CA LYS A 32 -7.61 18.77 -4.00
C LYS A 32 -6.77 18.06 -2.94
N PHE A 33 -5.89 17.15 -3.35
CA PHE A 33 -4.97 16.50 -2.43
C PHE A 33 -4.04 17.50 -1.74
N LEU A 34 -3.48 18.48 -2.46
CA LEU A 34 -2.63 19.52 -1.86
C LEU A 34 -3.41 20.39 -0.87
N GLU A 35 -4.64 20.74 -1.19
CA GLU A 35 -5.54 21.48 -0.30
C GLU A 35 -5.83 20.70 0.99
N GLU A 36 -6.11 19.40 0.88
CA GLU A 36 -6.33 18.54 2.06
C GLU A 36 -5.04 18.37 2.88
N ALA A 37 -3.89 18.14 2.23
CA ALA A 37 -2.61 18.08 2.93
C ALA A 37 -2.37 19.35 3.77
N HIS A 38 -2.67 20.52 3.21
CA HIS A 38 -2.57 21.79 3.92
C HIS A 38 -3.54 21.88 5.12
N LYS A 39 -4.80 21.45 4.96
CA LYS A 39 -5.78 21.40 6.07
C LYS A 39 -5.32 20.51 7.22
N HIS A 40 -4.55 19.47 6.92
CA HIS A 40 -4.02 18.53 7.90
C HIS A 40 -2.66 18.93 8.48
N GLU A 41 -2.28 20.20 8.32
CA GLU A 41 -1.00 20.75 8.79
C GLU A 41 0.21 20.00 8.20
N GLU A 42 0.02 19.30 7.07
CA GLU A 42 1.12 18.74 6.30
C GLU A 42 1.72 19.83 5.41
N GLU A 43 3.03 20.01 5.52
CA GLU A 43 3.78 20.95 4.70
C GLU A 43 4.21 20.25 3.42
N VAL A 44 3.68 20.68 2.26
CA VAL A 44 4.16 20.20 0.96
C VAL A 44 5.53 20.80 0.70
N ILE A 45 6.56 19.98 0.78
CA ILE A 45 7.97 20.38 0.61
C ILE A 45 8.30 20.51 -0.87
N SER A 46 7.81 19.57 -1.68
CA SER A 46 8.16 19.49 -3.09
C SER A 46 7.09 18.75 -3.88
N VAL A 47 6.89 19.19 -5.12
CA VAL A 47 6.13 18.47 -6.14
C VAL A 47 7.10 18.19 -7.28
N ILE A 48 7.38 16.91 -7.52
CA ILE A 48 8.37 16.46 -8.49
C ILE A 48 7.63 15.78 -9.65
N PRO A 49 7.82 16.22 -10.90
CA PRO A 49 7.33 15.47 -12.03
C PRO A 49 8.16 14.20 -12.18
N CYS A 50 7.48 13.05 -12.14
CA CYS A 50 8.08 11.75 -12.35
C CYS A 50 7.88 11.36 -13.81
N PHE A 51 8.93 11.49 -14.60
CA PHE A 51 8.98 10.98 -15.96
C PHE A 51 9.65 9.60 -15.91
N GLY A 52 8.84 8.54 -15.91
CA GLY A 52 9.35 7.17 -15.84
C GLY A 52 8.87 6.36 -17.04
N GLN A 53 9.81 5.71 -17.74
CA GLN A 53 9.48 4.53 -18.53
C GLN A 53 8.67 3.60 -17.63
N ALA A 54 7.43 3.34 -18.02
CA ALA A 54 6.59 2.45 -17.25
C ALA A 54 7.32 1.12 -17.09
N LEU A 55 7.33 0.58 -15.88
CA LEU A 55 7.71 -0.81 -15.59
C LEU A 55 6.90 -1.83 -16.44
N THR A 56 5.95 -1.36 -17.24
CA THR A 56 5.07 -2.09 -18.15
C THR A 56 5.38 -1.90 -19.65
N GLY A 57 6.44 -1.18 -20.04
CA GLY A 57 6.82 -1.01 -21.45
C GLY A 57 6.03 0.03 -22.25
N THR A 58 5.13 0.78 -21.62
CA THR A 58 4.41 1.91 -22.24
C THR A 58 5.15 3.22 -21.98
N PHE A 59 5.73 3.81 -23.02
CA PHE A 59 6.21 5.19 -22.97
C PHE A 59 5.02 6.14 -22.76
N GLY A 60 5.11 7.08 -21.80
CA GLY A 60 4.18 8.21 -21.70
C GLY A 60 3.53 8.45 -20.34
N LEU A 61 3.84 7.67 -19.31
CA LEU A 61 3.29 7.90 -17.97
C LEU A 61 3.99 9.08 -17.28
N VAL A 62 3.31 10.22 -17.30
CA VAL A 62 3.68 11.39 -16.50
C VAL A 62 3.05 11.22 -15.12
N GLY A 63 3.87 11.22 -14.08
CA GLY A 63 3.39 11.22 -12.70
C GLY A 63 3.79 12.47 -11.95
N LEU A 64 3.15 12.73 -10.81
CA LEU A 64 3.57 13.73 -9.83
C LEU A 64 3.86 13.02 -8.51
N ALA A 65 5.02 13.29 -7.94
CA ALA A 65 5.34 12.95 -6.56
C ALA A 65 5.18 14.19 -5.69
N ALA A 66 4.28 14.15 -4.71
CA ALA A 66 4.21 15.16 -3.65
C ALA A 66 4.94 14.66 -2.41
N ILE A 67 5.94 15.40 -1.94
CA ILE A 67 6.64 15.12 -0.69
C ILE A 67 6.08 16.04 0.38
N THR A 68 5.48 15.48 1.42
CA THR A 68 4.97 16.24 2.57
C THR A 68 5.79 15.97 3.83
N ARG A 69 5.95 17.01 4.66
CA ARG A 69 6.52 16.95 6.01
C ARG A 69 5.40 17.10 7.02
N ILE A 70 5.46 16.29 8.08
CA ILE A 70 4.55 16.40 9.22
C ILE A 70 5.27 17.16 10.34
N LYS A 71 4.73 18.31 10.74
CA LYS A 71 5.22 19.07 11.89
C LYS A 71 4.67 18.43 13.17
N GLU A 72 5.51 17.65 13.85
CA GLU A 72 5.32 17.10 15.20
C GLU A 72 4.26 15.99 15.43
N LYS A 73 4.45 15.27 16.54
CA LYS A 73 3.84 13.99 16.95
C LYS A 73 2.31 14.03 17.17
N LYS A 74 1.52 14.31 16.14
CA LYS A 74 0.08 14.03 16.12
C LYS A 74 -0.24 12.92 15.11
N THR A 75 0.35 11.75 15.33
CA THR A 75 -0.11 10.51 14.71
C THR A 75 -1.44 10.08 15.33
N THR A 76 -2.57 10.48 14.75
CA THR A 76 -3.85 9.76 14.97
C THR A 76 -4.87 9.86 13.83
N TRP A 77 -4.70 10.74 12.84
CA TRP A 77 -5.71 10.90 11.78
C TRP A 77 -5.55 9.92 10.60
N LEU A 78 -4.31 9.52 10.25
CA LEU A 78 -4.09 8.65 9.09
C LEU A 78 -4.34 7.15 9.33
N GLN A 79 -4.54 6.72 10.57
CA GLN A 79 -5.15 5.40 10.79
C GLN A 79 -6.60 5.37 10.30
N GLN A 80 -7.28 6.51 10.19
CA GLN A 80 -8.66 6.61 9.69
C GLN A 80 -8.73 6.74 8.15
N PHE A 81 -7.71 7.32 7.50
CA PHE A 81 -7.67 7.43 6.02
C PHE A 81 -7.00 6.23 5.31
N MET A 82 -6.27 5.38 6.04
CA MET A 82 -5.58 4.22 5.47
C MET A 82 -6.45 2.97 5.27
N VAL A 83 -7.74 3.00 5.63
CA VAL A 83 -8.67 1.90 5.30
C VAL A 83 -9.60 2.35 4.18
N THR A 84 -9.01 2.67 3.04
CA THR A 84 -9.56 2.18 1.77
C THR A 84 -8.50 1.31 1.11
N GLU A 85 -8.11 0.24 1.82
CA GLU A 85 -8.03 -1.04 1.13
C GLU A 85 -9.26 -1.09 0.24
N LYS A 86 -9.10 -1.27 -1.08
CA LYS A 86 -10.15 -1.96 -1.82
C LYS A 86 -10.25 -3.29 -1.09
N LYS A 87 -11.11 -3.36 -0.07
CA LYS A 87 -11.44 -4.60 0.62
C LYS A 87 -11.75 -5.54 -0.53
N PRO A 88 -10.89 -6.54 -0.81
CA PRO A 88 -11.32 -7.62 -1.68
C PRO A 88 -12.63 -8.10 -1.06
N PRO A 89 -13.64 -8.46 -1.87
CA PRO A 89 -14.93 -8.90 -1.35
C PRO A 89 -14.68 -9.80 -0.15
N ALA A 90 -15.34 -9.53 0.97
CA ALA A 90 -15.04 -10.13 2.27
C ALA A 90 -15.16 -11.65 2.15
N ALA A 91 -14.07 -12.30 1.74
CA ALA A 91 -13.98 -13.73 1.62
C ALA A 91 -14.05 -14.26 3.04
N SER A 92 -14.81 -15.32 3.23
CA SER A 92 -14.78 -16.01 4.52
C SER A 92 -13.35 -16.48 4.79
N LEU A 93 -13.00 -16.64 6.07
CA LEU A 93 -11.66 -17.09 6.46
C LEU A 93 -11.33 -18.46 5.83
N GLU A 94 -12.35 -19.29 5.65
CA GLU A 94 -12.29 -20.57 4.97
C GLU A 94 -11.97 -20.44 3.48
N GLU A 95 -12.58 -19.46 2.80
CA GLU A 95 -12.29 -19.18 1.39
C GLU A 95 -10.88 -18.62 1.20
N MET A 96 -10.41 -17.74 2.10
CA MET A 96 -9.03 -17.24 2.10
C MET A 96 -8.03 -18.39 2.27
N ARG A 97 -8.28 -19.27 3.24
CA ARG A 97 -7.42 -20.44 3.49
C ARG A 97 -7.38 -21.38 2.29
N ARG A 98 -8.53 -21.66 1.68
CA ARG A 98 -8.60 -22.50 0.47
C ARG A 98 -7.79 -21.89 -0.68
N ARG A 99 -7.98 -20.61 -0.97
CA ARG A 99 -7.25 -19.92 -2.04
C ARG A 99 -5.75 -19.87 -1.80
N LEU A 100 -5.31 -19.69 -0.55
CA LEU A 100 -3.90 -19.77 -0.16
C LEU A 100 -3.34 -21.17 -0.41
N ILE A 101 -4.03 -22.22 0.02
CA ILE A 101 -3.61 -23.60 -0.24
C ILE A 101 -3.49 -23.86 -1.74
N ASP A 102 -4.50 -23.49 -2.52
CA ASP A 102 -4.52 -23.69 -3.97
C ASP A 102 -3.37 -22.94 -4.65
N TYR A 103 -3.10 -21.70 -4.23
CA TYR A 103 -1.99 -20.90 -4.75
C TYR A 103 -0.64 -21.56 -4.42
N TYR A 104 -0.39 -21.91 -3.16
CA TYR A 104 0.90 -22.49 -2.77
C TYR A 104 1.13 -23.87 -3.39
N LEU A 105 0.08 -24.69 -3.54
CA LEU A 105 0.17 -25.95 -4.27
C LEU A 105 0.47 -25.74 -5.76
N LYS A 106 -0.11 -24.71 -6.37
CA LYS A 106 0.13 -24.38 -7.79
C LYS A 106 1.55 -23.87 -8.03
N VAL A 107 2.08 -23.05 -7.12
CA VAL A 107 3.42 -22.43 -7.27
C VAL A 107 4.53 -23.37 -6.81
N TYR A 108 4.34 -24.06 -5.69
CA TYR A 108 5.39 -24.85 -5.02
C TYR A 108 5.15 -26.37 -5.06
N GLY A 109 4.09 -26.82 -5.74
CA GLY A 109 3.79 -28.25 -5.91
C GLY A 109 3.44 -28.94 -4.58
N PRO A 110 3.83 -30.21 -4.39
CA PRO A 110 3.49 -30.99 -3.18
C PRO A 110 3.95 -30.36 -1.86
N LEU A 111 4.99 -29.53 -1.89
CA LEU A 111 5.52 -28.84 -0.72
C LEU A 111 4.74 -27.57 -0.35
N GLY A 112 3.80 -27.14 -1.18
CA GLY A 112 3.08 -25.88 -1.01
C GLY A 112 2.36 -25.76 0.33
N LYS A 113 1.77 -26.85 0.84
CA LYS A 113 1.11 -26.84 2.16
C LYS A 113 2.10 -26.58 3.29
N GLU A 114 3.25 -27.25 3.28
CA GLU A 114 4.25 -27.10 4.34
C GLU A 114 4.87 -25.69 4.31
N LEU A 115 5.09 -25.13 3.12
CA LEU A 115 5.58 -23.76 2.96
C LEU A 115 4.56 -22.73 3.45
N LEU A 116 3.28 -22.90 3.11
CA LEU A 116 2.20 -22.05 3.60
C LEU A 116 2.14 -22.07 5.14
N GLU A 117 2.20 -23.24 5.75
CA GLU A 117 2.19 -23.39 7.22
C GLU A 117 3.39 -22.71 7.88
N ARG A 118 4.60 -22.91 7.33
CA ARG A 118 5.82 -22.23 7.83
C ARG A 118 5.70 -20.71 7.73
N GLU A 119 5.12 -20.20 6.66
CA GLU A 119 4.96 -18.76 6.47
C GLU A 119 3.91 -18.15 7.40
N ILE A 120 2.80 -18.88 7.65
CA ILE A 120 1.81 -18.50 8.66
C ILE A 120 2.45 -18.47 10.05
N ILE A 121 3.21 -19.51 10.43
CA ILE A 121 3.91 -19.57 11.73
C ILE A 121 4.87 -18.39 11.86
N LYS A 122 5.67 -18.12 10.83
CA LYS A 122 6.60 -16.98 10.82
C LYS A 122 5.89 -15.65 11.06
N ILE A 123 4.74 -15.41 10.43
CA ILE A 123 3.95 -14.19 10.65
C ILE A 123 3.43 -14.11 12.08
N VAL A 124 2.92 -15.22 12.62
CA VAL A 124 2.44 -15.30 14.01
C VAL A 124 3.56 -14.97 15.00
N GLU A 125 4.75 -15.54 14.82
CA GLU A 125 5.90 -15.35 15.71
C GLU A 125 6.51 -13.96 15.59
N GLU A 126 6.76 -13.48 14.37
CA GLU A 126 7.43 -12.18 14.14
C GLU A 126 6.53 -10.99 14.46
N GLN A 127 5.21 -11.15 14.31
CA GLN A 127 4.26 -10.04 14.43
C GLN A 127 3.31 -10.17 15.62
N ALA A 128 3.44 -11.23 16.42
CA ALA A 128 2.60 -11.51 17.60
C ALA A 128 1.08 -11.44 17.29
N VAL A 129 0.66 -12.04 16.18
CA VAL A 129 -0.74 -12.05 15.72
C VAL A 129 -1.36 -13.46 15.80
N THR A 130 -2.68 -13.56 15.74
CA THR A 130 -3.37 -14.86 15.66
C THR A 130 -3.17 -15.50 14.28
N VAL A 131 -3.36 -16.82 14.20
CA VAL A 131 -3.32 -17.57 12.93
C VAL A 131 -4.31 -17.01 11.91
N ASP A 132 -5.52 -16.67 12.35
CA ASP A 132 -6.56 -16.07 11.52
C ASP A 132 -6.13 -14.74 10.89
N GLU A 133 -5.44 -13.91 11.67
CA GLU A 133 -4.92 -12.62 11.21
C GLU A 133 -3.70 -12.82 10.29
N ALA A 134 -2.84 -13.80 10.56
CA ALA A 134 -1.75 -14.18 9.68
C ALA A 134 -2.26 -14.66 8.31
N ILE A 135 -3.33 -15.46 8.27
CA ILE A 135 -4.00 -15.91 7.05
C ILE A 135 -4.53 -14.73 6.24
N ARG A 136 -5.21 -13.77 6.89
CA ARG A 136 -5.72 -12.57 6.21
C ARG A 136 -4.60 -11.75 5.59
N ARG A 137 -3.53 -11.49 6.36
CA ARG A 137 -2.37 -10.72 5.88
C ARG A 137 -1.69 -11.39 4.70
N LEU A 138 -1.50 -12.72 4.77
CA LEU A 138 -0.89 -13.47 3.69
C LEU A 138 -1.78 -13.48 2.43
N TYR A 139 -3.09 -13.64 2.61
CA TYR A 139 -4.07 -13.58 1.52
C TYR A 139 -4.08 -12.22 0.81
N TYR A 140 -4.06 -11.12 1.57
CA TYR A 140 -4.04 -9.78 0.98
C TYR A 140 -2.74 -9.45 0.27
N ARG A 141 -1.59 -9.93 0.78
CA ARG A 141 -0.31 -9.84 0.06
C ARG A 141 -0.33 -10.51 -1.31
N LEU A 142 -1.10 -11.58 -1.50
CA LEU A 142 -1.22 -12.27 -2.79
C LEU A 142 -2.14 -11.57 -3.80
N ILE A 143 -3.07 -10.75 -3.34
CA ILE A 143 -4.03 -10.04 -4.21
C ILE A 143 -3.49 -8.67 -4.64
N GLU A 144 -2.56 -8.10 -3.87
CA GLU A 144 -1.91 -6.83 -4.18
C GLU A 144 -0.70 -6.96 -5.13
N VAL A 145 -0.32 -8.19 -5.52
CA VAL A 145 0.70 -8.51 -6.53
C VAL A 145 0.04 -8.76 -7.88
#